data_AF-X0T8H0-F1
#
_entry.id   AF-X0T8H0-F1
#
_cell.length_a   1.000
_cell.length_b   1.000
_cell.length_c   1.000
_cell.angle_alpha   90.00
_cell.angle_beta   90.00
_cell.angle_gamma   90.00
#
_symmetry.space_group_name_H-M   'P 1'
#
loop_
_entity.id
_entity.type
_entity.pdbx_description
1 polymer ?
#
loop_
_entity_poly.entity_id
_entity_poly.type
_entity_poly.pdbx_seq_one_letter_code
_entity_poly.pdbx_strand_id
1 'polypeptide(L)'
;LNSPLLTNQVKIKKSSRHIFKIPFEIPIKIFDETHKTHLELADLAKKAHRISESLTLEMIKKNSGSISKIKIQTVLNKNLAHILNQIDENLANDLKS
;
A
#
# COMPACT_ATOMS: atom_id res chain seq x y z
N LEU A 1 -0.39 5.31 0.29
CA LEU A 1 -1.36 4.84 1.30
C LEU A 1 -1.67 3.35 1.08
N ASN A 2 -0.62 2.51 0.97
CA ASN A 2 -0.74 1.08 0.60
C ASN A 2 -0.18 0.16 1.70
N SER A 3 -0.17 0.65 2.94
CA SER A 3 0.21 -0.16 4.10
C SER A 3 -0.97 -1.05 4.51
N PRO A 4 -0.77 -2.36 4.70
CA PRO A 4 -1.76 -3.23 5.33
C PRO A 4 -2.25 -2.69 6.69
N LEU A 5 -1.35 -2.14 7.50
CA LEU A 5 -1.68 -1.54 8.79
C LEU A 5 -2.67 -0.37 8.63
N LEU A 6 -2.41 0.57 7.71
CA LEU A 6 -3.33 1.68 7.44
C LEU A 6 -4.67 1.21 6.85
N THR A 7 -4.63 0.17 6.01
CA THR A 7 -5.85 -0.40 5.40
C THR A 7 -6.77 -1.02 6.46
N ASN A 8 -6.20 -1.64 7.49
CA ASN A 8 -6.95 -2.20 8.61
C ASN A 8 -7.65 -1.13 9.47
N GLN A 9 -7.12 0.10 9.50
CA GLN A 9 -7.77 1.23 10.18
C GLN A 9 -8.95 1.78 9.39
N VAL A 10 -8.88 1.76 8.05
CA VAL A 10 -9.99 2.17 7.17
C VAL A 10 -10.96 1.01 6.96
N LYS A 11 -11.70 0.65 8.00
CA LYS A 11 -12.82 -0.29 7.85
C LYS A 11 -14.03 0.43 7.25
N ILE A 12 -14.47 -0.02 6.09
CA ILE A 12 -15.75 0.42 5.52
C ILE A 12 -16.86 -0.39 6.18
N LYS A 13 -17.70 0.27 6.99
CA LYS A 13 -18.89 -0.36 7.57
C LYS A 13 -20.06 -0.10 6.63
N LYS A 14 -20.60 -1.16 6.03
CA LYS A 14 -21.81 -1.09 5.20
C LYS A 14 -23.02 -1.50 6.02
N SER A 15 -24.06 -0.67 6.05
CA SER A 15 -25.42 -1.10 6.33
C SER A 15 -26.19 -1.21 5.02
N SER A 16 -27.35 -1.89 5.02
CA SER A 16 -28.16 -2.12 3.81
C SER A 16 -28.47 -0.86 3.00
N ARG A 17 -28.47 0.35 3.61
CA ARG A 17 -28.81 1.61 2.93
C ARG A 17 -27.70 2.66 2.95
N HIS A 18 -26.60 2.44 3.67
CA HIS A 18 -25.54 3.44 3.84
C HIS A 18 -24.16 2.81 3.95
N ILE A 19 -23.17 3.46 3.31
CA ILE A 19 -21.76 3.13 3.43
C ILE A 19 -21.11 4.21 4.29
N PHE A 20 -20.62 3.83 5.47
CA PHE A 20 -19.87 4.74 6.34
C PHE A 20 -18.39 4.41 6.26
N LYS A 21 -17.56 5.44 6.08
CA LYS A 21 -16.11 5.34 6.29
C LYS A 21 -15.87 5.58 7.77
N ILE A 22 -15.28 4.61 8.45
CA ILE A 22 -14.82 4.83 9.83
C ILE A 22 -13.63 5.79 9.75
N PRO A 23 -13.66 6.93 10.48
CA PRO A 23 -12.52 7.83 10.52
C PRO A 23 -11.33 7.12 11.17
N PHE A 24 -10.12 7.49 10.78
CA PHE A 24 -8.92 6.96 11.44
C PHE A 24 -8.96 7.30 12.93
N GLU A 25 -8.65 6.32 13.77
CA GLU A 25 -8.52 6.53 15.22
C GLU A 25 -7.29 7.40 15.55
N ILE A 26 -6.31 7.44 14.63
CA ILE A 26 -5.06 8.18 14.77
C ILE A 26 -5.00 9.26 13.68
N PRO A 27 -4.63 10.51 14.02
CA PRO A 27 -4.46 11.55 13.01
C PRO A 27 -3.38 11.15 11.99
N ILE A 28 -3.66 11.36 10.71
CA ILE A 28 -2.66 11.18 9.65
C ILE A 28 -1.66 12.34 9.77
N LYS A 29 -0.41 12.03 10.11
CA LYS A 29 0.67 13.01 10.16
C LYS A 29 0.88 13.62 8.77
N ILE A 30 1.02 14.94 8.71
CA ILE A 30 1.36 15.65 7.48
C ILE A 30 2.82 15.31 7.16
N PHE A 31 3.12 15.13 5.87
CA PHE A 31 4.48 14.88 5.42
C PHE A 31 5.42 16.02 5.80
N ASP A 32 6.64 15.66 6.18
CA ASP A 32 7.69 16.57 6.62
C ASP A 32 9.01 16.09 6.01
N GLU A 33 9.65 16.98 5.24
CA GLU A 33 10.90 16.73 4.53
C GLU A 33 12.10 16.60 5.47
N THR A 34 11.99 17.10 6.70
CA THR A 34 13.04 16.97 7.71
C THR A 34 12.94 15.66 8.49
N HIS A 35 11.77 15.00 8.43
CA HIS A 35 11.50 13.79 9.18
C HIS A 35 12.02 12.55 8.42
N LYS A 36 13.05 11.92 8.97
CA LYS A 36 13.73 10.77 8.33
C LYS A 36 12.77 9.65 7.95
N THR A 37 11.86 9.26 8.83
CA THR A 37 10.88 8.19 8.56
C THR A 37 9.96 8.55 7.40
N HIS A 38 9.59 9.82 7.24
CA HIS A 38 8.74 10.24 6.12
C HIS A 38 9.47 10.12 4.79
N LEU A 39 10.74 10.51 4.75
CA LEU A 39 11.59 10.35 3.57
C LEU A 39 11.77 8.86 3.21
N GLU A 40 12.06 8.01 4.19
CA GLU A 40 12.23 6.56 3.99
C GLU A 40 10.94 5.91 3.47
N LEU A 41 9.79 6.24 4.07
CA LEU A 41 8.49 5.74 3.61
C LEU A 41 8.16 6.21 2.19
N ALA A 42 8.49 7.47 1.86
CA ALA A 42 8.28 8.00 0.52
C ALA A 42 9.14 7.29 -0.53
N ASP A 43 10.40 6.96 -0.22
CA ASP A 43 11.28 6.23 -1.13
C ASP A 43 10.82 4.78 -1.34
N LEU A 44 10.46 4.08 -0.26
CA LEU A 44 9.88 2.73 -0.32
C LEU A 44 8.60 2.71 -1.18
N ALA A 45 7.75 3.72 -1.04
CA ALA A 45 6.53 3.84 -1.85
C ALA A 45 6.84 4.06 -3.34
N LYS A 46 7.80 4.93 -3.66
CA LYS A 46 8.25 5.15 -5.05
C LYS A 46 8.83 3.87 -5.65
N LYS A 47 9.64 3.13 -4.87
CA LYS A 47 10.22 1.84 -5.29
C LYS A 47 9.13 0.80 -5.55
N ALA A 48 8.18 0.65 -4.64
CA ALA A 48 7.04 -0.25 -4.81
C ALA A 48 6.22 0.10 -6.06
N HIS A 49 5.98 1.38 -6.30
CA HIS A 49 5.25 1.85 -7.47
C HIS A 49 5.95 1.43 -8.78
N ARG A 50 7.25 1.72 -8.91
CA ARG A 50 8.05 1.35 -10.08
C ARG A 50 8.02 -0.16 -10.36
N ILE A 51 8.19 -0.97 -9.32
CA ILE A 51 8.13 -2.44 -9.45
C ILE A 51 6.74 -2.88 -9.90
N SER A 52 5.69 -2.32 -9.28
CA SER A 52 4.31 -2.69 -9.60
C SER A 52 3.93 -2.35 -11.04
N GLU A 53 4.34 -1.17 -11.51
CA GLU A 53 4.08 -0.70 -12.86
C GLU A 53 4.84 -1.56 -13.88
N SER A 54 6.14 -1.74 -13.68
CA SER A 54 6.99 -2.55 -14.56
C SER A 54 6.46 -3.98 -14.68
N LEU A 55 6.19 -4.65 -13.56
CA LEU A 55 5.65 -6.02 -13.56
C LEU A 55 4.29 -6.10 -14.24
N THR A 56 3.39 -5.16 -13.96
CA THR A 56 2.05 -5.17 -14.55
C THR A 56 2.13 -5.00 -16.07
N LEU A 57 2.92 -4.03 -16.54
CA LEU A 57 3.12 -3.80 -17.97
C LEU A 57 3.78 -5.00 -18.66
N GLU A 58 4.79 -5.61 -18.05
CA GLU A 58 5.43 -6.81 -18.58
C GLU A 58 4.45 -7.97 -18.72
N MET A 59 3.61 -8.19 -17.71
CA MET A 59 2.65 -9.27 -17.75
C MET A 59 1.53 -9.04 -18.77
N ILE A 60 1.08 -7.80 -18.94
CA ILE A 60 0.14 -7.42 -20.01
C ILE A 60 0.78 -7.65 -21.38
N LYS A 61 2.05 -7.29 -21.57
CA LYS A 61 2.76 -7.52 -22.84
C LYS A 61 2.97 -9.00 -23.15
N LYS A 62 3.38 -9.79 -22.14
CA LYS A 62 3.66 -11.24 -22.28
C LYS A 62 2.39 -12.07 -22.48
N ASN A 63 1.27 -11.64 -21.92
CA ASN A 63 -0.02 -12.30 -22.12
C ASN A 63 -0.83 -11.42 -23.07
N SER A 64 -0.69 -11.65 -24.38
CA SER A 64 -1.39 -10.93 -25.47
C SER A 64 -2.92 -11.11 -25.47
N GLY A 65 -3.53 -11.51 -24.34
CA GLY A 65 -4.94 -11.76 -24.14
C GLY A 65 -5.40 -11.38 -22.73
N SER A 66 -6.51 -11.97 -22.29
CA SER A 66 -7.11 -11.73 -20.97
C SER A 66 -6.23 -12.31 -19.85
N ILE A 67 -5.53 -11.43 -19.11
CA ILE A 67 -4.89 -11.79 -17.84
C ILE A 67 -5.86 -11.54 -16.69
N SER A 68 -6.10 -12.57 -15.87
CA SER A 68 -6.93 -12.41 -14.68
C SER A 68 -6.27 -11.47 -13.68
N LYS A 69 -7.06 -10.53 -13.16
CA LYS A 69 -6.70 -9.64 -12.05
C LYS A 69 -6.08 -10.41 -10.87
N ILE A 70 -6.60 -11.59 -10.56
CA ILE A 70 -6.12 -12.42 -9.45
C ILE A 70 -4.66 -12.82 -9.67
N LYS A 71 -4.31 -13.20 -10.90
CA LYS A 71 -2.94 -13.58 -11.26
C LYS A 71 -1.97 -12.40 -11.10
N ILE A 72 -2.40 -11.20 -11.49
CA ILE A 72 -1.64 -9.96 -11.27
C ILE A 72 -1.43 -9.72 -9.78
N GLN A 73 -2.49 -9.81 -8.98
CA GLN A 73 -2.40 -9.61 -7.54
C GLN A 73 -1.47 -10.62 -6.87
N THR A 74 -1.52 -11.91 -7.22
CA THR A 74 -0.64 -12.92 -6.64
C THR A 74 0.84 -12.62 -6.91
N VAL A 75 1.17 -12.23 -8.15
CA VAL A 75 2.55 -11.88 -8.52
C VAL A 75 2.99 -10.61 -7.81
N LEU A 76 2.16 -9.57 -7.79
CA LEU A 76 2.48 -8.32 -7.09
C LEU A 76 2.67 -8.54 -5.60
N ASN A 77 1.79 -9.30 -4.94
CA ASN A 77 1.89 -9.60 -3.52
C ASN A 77 3.22 -10.27 -3.19
N LYS A 78 3.67 -11.25 -4.00
CA LYS A 78 4.95 -11.91 -3.78
C LYS A 78 6.14 -10.95 -3.94
N ASN A 79 6.13 -10.11 -4.97
CA ASN A 79 7.25 -9.22 -5.29
C ASN A 79 7.31 -7.99 -4.37
N LEU A 80 6.17 -7.53 -3.87
CA LEU A 80 6.08 -6.35 -3.01
C LEU A 80 6.10 -6.68 -1.52
N ALA A 81 5.92 -7.96 -1.13
CA ALA A 81 5.84 -8.39 0.27
C ALA A 81 6.94 -7.79 1.16
N HIS A 82 8.20 -7.86 0.71
CA HIS A 82 9.31 -7.32 1.49
C HIS A 82 9.21 -5.81 1.71
N ILE A 83 8.90 -5.04 0.65
CA ILE A 83 8.78 -3.58 0.73
C ILE A 83 7.58 -3.19 1.60
N LEU A 84 6.46 -3.93 1.49
CA LEU A 84 5.27 -3.69 2.31
C LEU A 84 5.54 -3.96 3.79
N ASN A 85 6.29 -5.01 4.11
CA ASN A 85 6.70 -5.28 5.49
C ASN A 85 7.59 -4.16 6.04
N GLN A 86 8.56 -3.66 5.25
CA GLN A 86 9.40 -2.52 5.66
C GLN A 86 8.58 -1.25 5.91
N ILE A 87 7.55 -0.99 5.07
CA ILE A 87 6.63 0.12 5.27
C ILE A 87 5.86 -0.05 6.59
N ASP A 88 5.34 -1.25 6.87
CA ASP A 88 4.59 -1.52 8.10
C ASP A 88 5.47 -1.41 9.36
N GLU A 89 6.71 -1.89 9.31
CA GLU A 89 7.68 -1.76 10.40
C GLU A 89 8.01 -0.29 10.68
N ASN A 90 8.34 0.49 9.65
CA ASN A 90 8.65 1.91 9.78
C ASN A 90 7.45 2.70 10.33
N LEU A 91 6.24 2.38 9.87
CA LEU A 91 5.03 3.03 10.32
C LEU A 91 4.66 2.64 11.77
N ALA A 92 4.87 1.37 12.16
CA ALA A 92 4.66 0.93 13.53
C ALA A 92 5.63 1.60 14.53
N ASN A 93 6.88 1.83 14.12
CA ASN A 93 7.86 2.55 14.94
C ASN A 93 7.50 4.03 15.09
N ASP A 94 7.02 4.66 14.03
CA ASP A 94 6.57 6.06 14.03
C ASP A 94 5.31 6.30 14.87
N LEU A 95 4.44 5.30 14.98
CA LEU A 95 3.23 5.35 15.82
C LEU A 95 3.52 5.09 17.31
N LYS A 96 4.67 4.47 17.64
CA LYS A 96 5.09 4.21 19.02
C LYS A 96 5.91 5.36 19.63
N SER A 97 6.51 6.21 18.79
CA SER A 97 7.27 7.40 19.19
C SER A 97 6.35 8.60 19.39
#